data_AF-A0A124ITX4-F1
#
_entry.id   AF-A0A124ITX4-F1
#
_cell.length_a   1.000
_cell.length_b   1.000
_cell.length_c   1.000
_cell.angle_alpha   90.00
_cell.angle_beta   90.00
_cell.angle_gamma   90.00
#
_symmetry.space_group_name_H-M   'P 1'
#
loop_
_entity.id
_entity.type
_entity.pdbx_description
1 polymer ?
#
loop_
_entity_poly.entity_id
_entity_poly.type
_entity_poly.pdbx_seq_one_letter_code
_entity_poly.pdbx_strand_id
1 'polypeptide(L)' 'MMSPRYKVFVNRRVGRVLVSGKPEDEALIDEGWRVIHENNDWRAAFEFARDYADKHDYILEWYLEEEREVLKDALIN' A
#
# COMPACT_ATOMS: atom_id res chain seq x y z
N MET A 1 12.58 -17.31 -2.05
CA MET A 1 11.50 -16.58 -1.38
C MET A 1 11.08 -15.48 -2.34
N MET A 2 9.81 -15.43 -2.77
CA MET A 2 9.32 -14.29 -3.55
C MET A 2 9.26 -13.10 -2.60
N SER A 3 9.95 -12.00 -2.92
CA SER A 3 9.80 -10.76 -2.18
C SER A 3 8.35 -10.28 -2.31
N PRO A 4 7.70 -9.82 -1.21
CA PRO A 4 6.36 -9.26 -1.31
C PRO A 4 6.40 -8.04 -2.23
N ARG A 5 5.44 -7.96 -3.15
CA ARG A 5 5.24 -6.78 -3.99
C ARG A 5 4.09 -5.99 -3.40
N TYR A 6 4.42 -4.85 -2.80
CA TYR A 6 3.47 -3.92 -2.22
C TYR A 6 2.78 -3.12 -3.33
N LYS A 7 1.46 -3.11 -3.29
CA LYS A 7 0.60 -2.43 -4.26
C LYS A 7 -0.07 -1.24 -3.58
N VAL A 8 -0.22 -0.16 -4.33
CA VAL A 8 -0.99 1.02 -3.93
C VAL A 8 -2.33 0.98 -4.66
N PHE A 9 -3.38 0.68 -3.91
CA PHE A 9 -4.75 0.65 -4.36
C PHE A 9 -5.41 2.01 -4.14
N VAL A 10 -6.27 2.41 -5.08
CA VAL A 10 -7.04 3.65 -5.00
C VAL A 10 -8.50 3.40 -5.28
N ASN A 11 -9.34 3.94 -4.41
CA ASN A 11 -10.77 4.09 -4.65
C ASN A 11 -11.14 5.57 -4.67
N ARG A 12 -11.18 6.13 -5.88
CA ARG A 12 -11.51 7.54 -6.11
C ARG A 12 -12.96 7.88 -5.74
N ARG A 13 -13.86 6.90 -5.71
CA ARG A 13 -15.27 7.12 -5.38
C ARG A 13 -15.47 7.46 -3.90
N VAL A 14 -14.68 6.84 -3.02
CA VAL A 14 -14.74 7.06 -1.57
C VAL A 14 -13.53 7.83 -1.02
N GLY A 15 -12.62 8.26 -1.90
CA GLY A 15 -11.44 9.04 -1.52
C GLY A 15 -10.48 8.27 -0.61
N ARG A 16 -10.17 7.02 -0.94
CA ARG A 16 -9.27 6.16 -0.14
C ARG A 16 -8.09 5.63 -0.95
N VAL A 17 -6.96 5.50 -0.29
CA VAL A 17 -5.72 4.91 -0.79
C VAL A 17 -5.30 3.83 0.20
N LEU A 18 -5.00 2.64 -0.28
CA LEU A 18 -4.49 1.53 0.55
C LEU A 18 -3.12 1.11 0.03
N VAL A 19 -2.16 0.94 0.92
CA VAL A 19 -0.90 0.22 0.63
C VAL A 19 -0.97 -1.15 1.25
N SER A 20 -0.73 -2.18 0.43
CA SER A 20 -0.75 -3.56 0.90
C SER A 20 0.10 -4.48 0.03
N GLY A 21 0.81 -5.39 0.67
CA GLY A 21 1.52 -6.52 0.06
C GLY A 21 0.76 -7.84 0.21
N LYS A 22 -0.44 -7.81 0.81
CA LYS A 22 -1.31 -8.96 1.00
C LYS A 22 -1.96 -9.38 -0.33
N PRO A 23 -1.77 -10.64 -0.77
CA PRO A 23 -2.40 -11.12 -2.00
C PRO A 23 -3.93 -11.06 -1.95
N GLU A 24 -4.54 -11.23 -0.78
CA GLU A 24 -5.99 -11.19 -0.60
C GLU A 24 -6.61 -9.81 -0.95
N ASP A 25 -5.86 -8.72 -0.85
CA ASP A 25 -6.36 -7.38 -1.18
C ASP A 25 -6.48 -7.14 -2.69
N GLU A 26 -5.99 -8.05 -3.55
CA GLU A 26 -6.26 -7.99 -4.99
C GLU A 26 -7.76 -8.10 -5.30
N ALA A 27 -8.54 -8.74 -4.44
CA ALA A 27 -9.99 -8.80 -4.56
C ALA A 27 -10.67 -7.42 -4.56
N LEU A 28 -10.03 -6.38 -4.01
CA LEU A 28 -10.54 -5.00 -4.05
C LEU A 28 -10.67 -4.47 -5.49
N ILE A 29 -9.93 -5.01 -6.46
CA ILE A 29 -10.04 -4.65 -7.87
C ILE A 29 -11.45 -4.96 -8.39
N ASP A 30 -12.01 -6.10 -7.99
CA ASP A 30 -13.36 -6.52 -8.35
C ASP A 30 -14.43 -5.61 -7.70
N GLU A 31 -14.08 -4.93 -6.60
CA GLU A 31 -14.91 -3.93 -5.91
C GLU A 31 -14.71 -2.50 -6.45
N GLY A 32 -13.94 -2.34 -7.53
CA GLY A 32 -13.74 -1.07 -8.22
C GLY A 32 -12.55 -0.24 -7.74
N TRP A 33 -11.67 -0.81 -6.90
CA TRP A 33 -10.37 -0.23 -6.64
C TRP A 33 -9.43 -0.39 -7.84
N ARG A 34 -8.38 0.42 -7.90
CA ARG A 34 -7.35 0.34 -8.95
C ARG A 34 -5.97 0.36 -8.36
N VAL A 35 -5.09 -0.51 -8.84
CA VAL A 35 -3.66 -0.43 -8.55
C VAL A 35 -3.07 0.71 -9.37
N ILE A 36 -2.41 1.66 -8.71
CA ILE A 36 -1.79 2.83 -9.35
C ILE A 36 -0.26 2.83 -9.22
N HIS A 37 0.30 2.00 -8.35
CA HIS A 37 1.73 1.83 -8.17
C HIS A 37 2.02 0.46 -7.56
N GLU A 38 3.21 -0.07 -7.85
CA GLU A 38 3.74 -1.30 -7.26
C GLU A 38 5.21 -1.08 -6.91
N ASN A 39 5.64 -1.60 -5.76
CA ASN A 39 7.03 -1.56 -5.34
C ASN A 39 7.39 -2.80 -4.52
N ASN A 40 8.67 -3.20 -4.53
CA ASN A 40 9.17 -4.29 -3.69
C ASN A 40 9.59 -3.79 -2.31
N ASP A 41 9.71 -2.47 -2.12
CA ASP A 41 9.99 -1.81 -0.87
C ASP A 41 8.68 -1.18 -0.34
N TRP A 42 8.27 -1.61 0.86
CA TRP A 42 7.06 -1.11 1.51
C TRP A 42 7.12 0.39 1.77
N ARG A 43 8.28 0.91 2.21
CA ARG A 43 8.47 2.32 2.52
C ARG A 43 8.30 3.16 1.28
N ALA A 44 8.87 2.72 0.15
CA ALA A 44 8.70 3.40 -1.13
C ALA A 44 7.23 3.39 -1.61
N ALA A 45 6.52 2.26 -1.45
CA ALA A 45 5.08 2.19 -1.78
C ALA A 45 4.23 3.10 -0.86
N PHE A 46 4.54 3.13 0.43
CA PHE A 46 3.89 3.98 1.42
C PHE A 46 4.07 5.47 1.11
N GLU A 47 5.29 5.90 0.79
CA GLU A 47 5.56 7.29 0.45
C GLU A 47 4.83 7.73 -0.82
N PHE A 48 4.82 6.87 -1.84
CA PHE A 48 4.01 7.12 -3.04
C PHE A 48 2.52 7.29 -2.69
N ALA A 49 1.98 6.41 -1.87
CA ALA A 49 0.58 6.44 -1.49
C ALA A 49 0.21 7.66 -0.66
N ARG A 50 1.08 8.06 0.29
CA ARG A 50 0.94 9.30 1.05
C ARG A 50 0.91 10.52 0.14
N ASP A 51 1.89 10.64 -0.74
CA ASP A 51 1.98 11.79 -1.65
C ASP A 51 0.76 11.84 -2.59
N TYR A 52 0.25 10.68 -3.04
CA TYR A 52 -1.00 10.59 -3.79
C TYR A 52 -2.21 11.01 -2.95
N ALA A 53 -2.31 10.52 -1.71
CA ALA A 53 -3.41 10.82 -0.82
C ALA A 53 -3.47 12.32 -0.47
N ASP A 54 -2.33 12.91 -0.09
CA ASP A 54 -2.19 14.34 0.23
C ASP A 54 -2.58 15.22 -0.97
N LYS A 55 -2.12 14.85 -2.17
CA LYS A 55 -2.45 15.59 -3.40
C LYS A 55 -3.95 15.59 -3.72
N HIS A 56 -4.66 14.55 -3.34
CA HIS A 56 -6.06 14.33 -3.70
C HIS A 56 -7.03 14.51 -2.53
N ASP A 57 -6.54 14.87 -1.34
CA ASP A 57 -7.32 14.95 -0.10
C ASP A 57 -8.03 13.63 0.23
N TYR A 58 -7.30 12.51 0.10
CA TYR A 58 -7.78 11.16 0.35
C TYR A 58 -7.28 10.61 1.68
N ILE A 59 -7.99 9.63 2.23
CA ILE A 59 -7.57 8.89 3.41
C ILE A 59 -6.56 7.82 2.99
N LEU A 60 -5.37 7.87 3.57
CA LEU A 60 -4.34 6.83 3.44
C LEU A 60 -4.55 5.74 4.49
N GLU A 61 -4.45 4.49 4.06
CA GLU A 61 -4.60 3.30 4.88
C GLU A 61 -3.46 2.31 4.63
N TRP A 62 -3.08 1.59 5.69
CA TRP A 62 -2.09 0.52 5.65
C TRP A 62 -2.30 -0.43 6.83
N TYR A 63 -1.72 -1.62 6.74
CA TYR A 63 -1.71 -2.58 7.84
C TYR A 63 -0.51 -2.33 8.75
N LEU A 64 -0.76 -2.17 10.05
CA LEU A 64 0.30 -1.99 11.05
C LEU A 64 1.23 -3.21 11.11
N GLU A 65 0.73 -4.40 10.78
CA GLU A 65 1.52 -5.63 10.70
C GLU A 65 2.63 -5.52 9.65
N GLU A 66 2.31 -5.01 8.46
CA GLU A 66 3.29 -4.85 7.37
C GLU A 66 4.32 -3.77 7.69
N GLU A 67 3.88 -2.65 8.29
CA GLU A 67 4.80 -1.61 8.80
C GLU A 67 5.78 -2.21 9.83
N ARG A 68 5.26 -3.01 10.76
CA ARG A 68 6.08 -3.63 11.81
C ARG A 68 7.06 -4.67 11.28
N GLU A 69 6.69 -5.44 10.26
CA GLU A 69 7.59 -6.40 9.63
C GLU A 69 8.79 -5.69 9.00
N VAL A 70 8.53 -4.62 8.25
CA VAL A 70 9.58 -3.81 7.61
C VAL A 70 10.48 -3.14 8.66
N LEU A 71 9.91 -2.62 9.75
CA LEU A 71 10.68 -2.02 10.84
C LEU A 71 11.55 -3.03 11.58
N LYS A 72 11.11 -4.28 11.74
CA LYS A 72 11.94 -5.34 12.33
C LYS A 72 13.14 -5.66 11.44
N ASP A 73 12.90 -5.78 10.13
CA ASP A 73 13.97 -6.07 9.18
C ASP A 73 15.01 -4.94 9.13
N ALA A 74 14.60 -3.69 9.34
CA ALA A 74 15.50 -2.54 9.44
C ALA A 74 16.31 -2.47 10.75
N LEU A 75 15.91 -3.18 11.82
CA LEU A 75 16.60 -3.19 13.12
C LEU A 75 17.56 -4.37 13.28
N ILE A 76 17.43 -5.40 12.44
CA ILE A 76 18.23 -6.64 12.49
C ILE A 76 19.37 -6.61 11.46
N ASN A 77 19.31 -5.71 10.47
CA ASN A 77 20.38 -5.43 9.51
C ASN A 77 21.17 -4.18 9.90
#